data_AF-A0A7N2MYR8-F1
#
_entry.id   AF-A0A7N2MYR8-F1
#
_cell.length_a   1.000
_cell.length_b   1.000
_cell.length_c   1.000
_cell.angle_alpha   90.00
_cell.angle_beta   90.00
_cell.angle_gamma   90.00
#
_symmetry.space_group_name_H-M   'P 1'
#
loop_
_entity.id
_entity.type
_entity.pdbx_description
1 polymer ?
#
loop_
_entity_poly.entity_id
_entity_poly.type
_entity_poly.pdbx_seq_one_letter_code
_entity_poly.pdbx_strand_id
1 'polypeptide(L)'
;MVYCENAFHCQRFFPSEFANEAERCQAVEPMKTVSAIKSKIHQMIAAEKIPYTIVCSNCFSGFHLPTLAQTGASGPPQRKSHYLRGWKSKREEDIGTYTIRVVDDPRTLNKALYIRPPGNICSFNDLVSLWEKKIGKTLKRIYLPEEQLLKNIKETSPPINVYLAVYHSIFVKGDPTNFEIEPSFGVEAAQLYPDPKIDQTLMDDSN
;
A
#
# COMPACT_ATOMS: atom_id res chain seq x y z
N MET A 1 -5.24 -18.95 -15.01
CA MET A 1 -5.00 -17.85 -15.96
C MET A 1 -5.45 -18.29 -17.36
N VAL A 2 -6.67 -18.82 -17.50
CA VAL A 2 -7.11 -19.54 -18.73
C VAL A 2 -8.02 -18.66 -19.61
N TYR A 3 -8.49 -17.50 -19.11
CA TYR A 3 -9.52 -16.72 -19.80
C TYR A 3 -8.96 -15.64 -20.75
N CYS A 4 -7.72 -15.19 -20.56
CA CYS A 4 -7.12 -14.16 -21.44
C CYS A 4 -6.53 -14.73 -22.73
N GLU A 5 -6.14 -16.02 -22.77
CA GLU A 5 -5.58 -16.66 -23.97
C GLU A 5 -6.60 -16.74 -25.13
N ASN A 6 -7.90 -16.75 -24.84
CA ASN A 6 -8.98 -16.70 -25.84
C ASN A 6 -9.51 -15.27 -26.08
N ALA A 7 -8.97 -14.26 -25.38
CA ALA A 7 -9.42 -12.88 -25.47
C ALA A 7 -8.57 -12.11 -26.49
N PHE A 8 -8.82 -12.34 -27.79
CA PHE A 8 -8.31 -11.51 -28.89
C PHE A 8 -8.75 -10.01 -28.80
N HIS A 9 -9.38 -9.58 -27.70
CA HIS A 9 -9.96 -8.24 -27.50
C HIS A 9 -9.62 -7.59 -26.14
N CYS A 10 -8.77 -8.17 -25.29
CA CYS A 10 -8.40 -7.51 -24.03
C CYS A 10 -7.42 -6.35 -24.30
N GLN A 11 -7.90 -5.10 -24.19
CA GLN A 11 -7.08 -3.89 -24.43
C GLN A 11 -6.17 -3.55 -23.25
N ARG A 12 -6.58 -3.92 -22.03
CA ARG A 12 -5.80 -3.72 -20.80
C ARG A 12 -6.24 -4.70 -19.72
N PHE A 13 -5.29 -5.39 -19.11
CA PHE A 13 -5.49 -6.25 -17.95
C PHE A 13 -4.96 -5.59 -16.68
N PHE A 14 -5.75 -5.67 -15.62
CA PHE A 14 -5.40 -5.17 -14.29
C PHE A 14 -5.31 -6.36 -13.33
N PRO A 15 -4.11 -6.88 -13.02
CA PRO A 15 -3.98 -7.91 -11.99
C PRO A 15 -4.43 -7.37 -10.63
N SER A 16 -4.83 -8.28 -9.74
CA SER A 16 -5.25 -7.95 -8.37
C SER A 16 -4.05 -7.55 -7.49
N GLU A 17 -3.49 -6.38 -7.76
CA GLU A 17 -2.34 -5.86 -7.03
C GLU A 17 -2.73 -5.02 -5.83
N PHE A 18 -3.11 -3.76 -6.06
CA PHE A 18 -3.67 -2.81 -5.08
C PHE A 18 -3.01 -2.85 -3.69
N ALA A 19 -1.68 -2.94 -3.67
CA ALA A 19 -0.85 -3.01 -2.47
C ALA A 19 0.52 -2.37 -2.74
N ASN A 20 1.52 -2.73 -1.94
CA ASN A 20 2.92 -2.43 -2.23
C ASN A 20 3.40 -3.20 -3.47
N GLU A 21 4.40 -2.66 -4.16
CA GLU A 21 5.04 -3.31 -5.30
C GLU A 21 5.64 -4.66 -4.91
N ALA A 22 5.17 -5.73 -5.55
CA ALA A 22 5.57 -7.09 -5.24
C ALA A 22 7.05 -7.36 -5.59
N GLU A 23 7.55 -6.77 -6.67
CA GLU A 23 8.91 -7.00 -7.18
C GLU A 23 9.99 -6.19 -6.47
N ARG A 24 9.60 -5.16 -5.73
CA ARG A 24 10.51 -4.21 -5.06
C ARG A 24 10.26 -4.11 -3.56
N CYS A 25 9.80 -5.20 -2.95
CA CYS A 25 9.55 -5.25 -1.50
C CYS A 25 10.61 -6.08 -0.75
N GLN A 26 10.90 -5.69 0.49
CA GLN A 26 11.77 -6.41 1.41
C GLN A 26 10.95 -7.22 2.41
N ALA A 27 9.95 -7.96 1.91
CA ALA A 27 9.00 -8.70 2.72
C ALA A 27 9.64 -9.91 3.43
N VAL A 28 9.14 -10.19 4.64
CA VAL A 28 9.40 -11.41 5.40
C VAL A 28 8.21 -12.36 5.32
N GLU A 29 8.38 -13.63 5.68
CA GLU A 29 7.25 -14.56 5.73
C GLU A 29 6.16 -14.10 6.72
N PRO A 30 4.88 -14.33 6.43
CA PRO A 30 4.35 -15.00 5.23
C PRO A 30 4.21 -14.08 4.00
N MET A 31 4.45 -12.78 4.15
CA MET A 31 4.26 -11.79 3.07
C MET A 31 5.22 -12.02 1.89
N LYS A 32 6.43 -12.52 2.16
CA LYS A 32 7.40 -12.89 1.12
C LYS A 32 6.82 -13.89 0.11
N THR A 33 6.13 -14.93 0.59
CA THR A 33 5.46 -15.91 -0.28
C THR A 33 4.36 -15.24 -1.13
N VAL A 34 3.57 -14.35 -0.54
CA VAL A 34 2.51 -13.61 -1.26
C VAL A 34 3.10 -12.72 -2.37
N SER A 35 4.17 -11.97 -2.07
CA SER A 35 4.86 -11.14 -3.06
C SER A 35 5.45 -11.98 -4.20
N ALA A 36 6.00 -13.15 -3.89
CA ALA A 36 6.54 -14.05 -4.92
C ALA A 36 5.45 -14.58 -5.87
N ILE A 37 4.27 -14.91 -5.35
CA ILE A 37 3.12 -15.33 -6.17
C ILE A 37 2.68 -14.20 -7.11
N LYS A 38 2.57 -12.97 -6.59
CA LYS A 38 2.21 -11.78 -7.37
C LYS A 38 3.21 -11.45 -8.46
N SER A 39 4.51 -11.43 -8.13
CA SER A 39 5.58 -11.23 -9.12
C SER A 39 5.54 -12.30 -10.22
N LYS A 40 5.29 -13.57 -9.87
CA LYS A 40 5.14 -14.63 -10.88
C LYS A 40 3.96 -14.36 -11.82
N ILE A 41 2.84 -13.85 -11.30
CA ILE A 41 1.69 -13.46 -12.12
C ILE A 41 2.07 -12.32 -13.08
N HIS A 42 2.80 -11.30 -12.62
CA HIS A 42 3.29 -10.21 -13.49
C HIS A 42 4.17 -10.72 -14.62
N GLN A 43 5.11 -11.60 -14.30
CA GLN A 43 6.01 -12.20 -15.29
C GLN A 43 5.24 -13.02 -16.32
N MET A 44 4.22 -13.77 -15.90
CA MET A 44 3.36 -14.52 -16.82
C MET A 44 2.56 -13.60 -17.74
N ILE A 45 1.94 -12.53 -17.22
CA ILE A 45 1.21 -11.54 -18.02
C ILE A 45 2.13 -10.93 -19.09
N ALA A 46 3.35 -10.54 -18.70
CA ALA A 46 4.33 -9.97 -19.60
C ALA A 46 4.81 -10.98 -20.66
N ALA A 47 5.06 -12.23 -20.27
CA ALA A 47 5.49 -13.31 -21.17
C ALA A 47 4.43 -13.64 -22.22
N GLU A 48 3.15 -13.64 -21.83
CA GLU A 48 2.00 -13.83 -22.72
C GLU A 48 1.68 -12.57 -23.55
N LYS A 49 2.45 -11.48 -23.38
CA LYS A 49 2.27 -10.20 -24.08
C LYS A 49 0.86 -9.62 -23.91
N ILE A 50 0.20 -9.92 -22.79
CA ILE A 50 -1.09 -9.35 -22.45
C ILE A 50 -0.87 -7.88 -22.05
N PRO A 51 -1.52 -6.91 -22.70
CA PRO A 51 -1.43 -5.50 -22.30
C PRO A 51 -1.86 -5.31 -20.84
N TYR A 52 -1.06 -4.65 -20.01
CA TYR A 52 -1.36 -4.56 -18.57
C TYR A 52 -1.08 -3.20 -17.93
N THR A 53 -1.67 -2.98 -16.76
CA THR A 53 -1.24 -1.96 -15.80
C THR A 53 -1.31 -2.53 -14.39
N ILE A 54 -0.19 -2.46 -13.67
CA ILE A 54 -0.09 -2.90 -12.28
C ILE A 54 -0.37 -1.70 -11.38
N VAL A 55 -1.44 -1.73 -10.57
CA VAL A 55 -1.78 -0.59 -9.69
C VAL A 55 -1.19 -0.80 -8.29
N CYS A 56 -0.17 -0.04 -7.96
CA CYS A 56 0.48 -0.01 -6.65
C CYS A 56 -0.11 1.13 -5.79
N SER A 57 -1.19 0.82 -5.09
CA SER A 57 -1.93 1.78 -4.25
C SER A 57 -1.42 1.90 -2.81
N ASN A 58 -0.45 1.08 -2.41
CA ASN A 58 0.09 1.03 -1.05
C ASN A 58 -1.02 0.73 -0.01
N CYS A 59 -1.20 1.58 1.00
CA CYS A 59 -2.10 1.33 2.14
C CYS A 59 -3.51 1.90 1.93
N PHE A 60 -4.54 1.08 2.12
CA PHE A 60 -5.94 1.51 2.15
C PHE A 60 -6.32 2.22 3.45
N SER A 61 -7.06 3.32 3.36
CA SER A 61 -7.43 4.13 4.50
C SER A 61 -8.42 3.43 5.42
N GLY A 62 -9.49 2.85 4.87
CA GLY A 62 -10.52 2.13 5.61
C GLY A 62 -10.02 0.83 6.24
N PHE A 63 -8.88 0.29 5.79
CA PHE A 63 -8.26 -0.87 6.42
C PHE A 63 -7.32 -0.50 7.57
N HIS A 64 -6.39 0.43 7.33
CA HIS A 64 -5.29 0.70 8.25
C HIS A 64 -5.64 1.74 9.31
N LEU A 65 -6.41 2.78 8.95
CA LEU A 65 -6.65 3.92 9.82
C LEU A 65 -7.59 3.63 11.00
N PRO A 66 -8.68 2.83 10.86
CA PRO A 66 -9.58 2.58 11.97
C PRO A 66 -8.91 1.97 13.19
N THR A 67 -7.77 1.29 13.02
CA THR A 67 -6.99 0.71 14.12
C THR A 67 -5.65 1.39 14.33
N LEU A 68 -5.30 2.42 13.53
CA LEU A 68 -3.92 2.94 13.41
C LEU A 68 -2.88 1.82 13.29
N ALA A 69 -3.16 0.85 12.42
CA ALA A 69 -2.35 -0.34 12.21
C ALA A 69 -2.01 -1.13 13.49
N GLN A 70 -2.87 -1.08 14.52
CA GLN A 70 -2.74 -1.94 15.71
C GLN A 70 -3.45 -3.27 15.45
N THR A 71 -2.67 -4.35 15.34
CA THR A 71 -3.21 -5.70 15.13
C THR A 71 -4.09 -6.13 16.31
N GLY A 72 -5.28 -6.65 16.01
CA GLY A 72 -6.22 -7.15 17.03
C GLY A 72 -7.02 -6.08 17.76
N ALA A 73 -6.91 -4.81 17.37
CA ALA A 73 -7.74 -3.73 17.90
C ALA A 73 -9.11 -3.69 17.19
N SER A 74 -10.18 -3.42 17.93
CA SER A 74 -11.53 -3.19 17.39
C SER A 74 -11.80 -1.73 17.02
N GLY A 75 -10.80 -0.85 17.20
CA GLY A 75 -10.89 0.57 16.96
C GLY A 75 -9.56 1.27 17.25
N PRO A 76 -9.50 2.60 17.12
CA PRO A 76 -8.25 3.32 17.21
C PRO A 76 -7.76 3.36 18.67
N PRO A 77 -6.44 3.35 18.90
CA PRO A 77 -5.87 3.25 20.24
C PRO A 77 -6.29 4.44 21.12
N GLN A 78 -6.76 4.11 22.34
CA GLN A 78 -7.20 5.09 23.34
C GLN A 78 -6.18 5.29 24.48
N ARG A 79 -5.18 4.40 24.59
CA ARG A 79 -4.22 4.40 25.71
C ARG A 79 -2.78 4.17 25.29
N LYS A 80 -2.52 3.22 24.38
CA LYS A 80 -1.19 2.81 23.95
C LYS A 80 -1.15 2.58 22.45
N SER A 81 -0.07 2.96 21.80
CA SER A 81 0.21 2.64 20.40
C SER A 81 1.64 2.10 20.25
N HIS A 82 1.78 1.00 19.51
CA HIS A 82 3.08 0.54 19.01
C HIS A 82 3.37 1.28 17.71
N TYR A 83 4.57 1.83 17.58
CA TYR A 83 4.93 2.68 16.44
C TYR A 83 6.09 2.13 15.61
N LEU A 84 6.03 2.41 14.31
CA LEU A 84 7.01 2.07 13.27
C LEU A 84 7.20 3.32 12.35
N ARG A 85 8.00 3.33 11.26
CA ARG A 85 7.99 4.47 10.29
C ARG A 85 6.61 4.58 9.63
N GLY A 86 6.19 5.72 9.08
CA GLY A 86 4.80 5.87 8.61
C GLY A 86 4.62 6.01 7.12
N TRP A 87 3.36 5.92 6.74
CA TRP A 87 2.83 6.26 5.42
C TRP A 87 1.36 6.71 5.58
N LYS A 88 0.89 7.75 4.85
CA LYS A 88 -0.55 8.09 4.85
C LYS A 88 -1.29 7.19 3.88
N SER A 89 -2.21 6.40 4.42
CA SER A 89 -3.13 5.60 3.62
C SER A 89 -3.99 6.44 2.68
N LYS A 90 -4.45 5.84 1.58
CA LYS A 90 -5.31 6.45 0.57
C LYS A 90 -6.75 5.99 0.69
N ARG A 91 -7.68 6.91 0.42
CA ARG A 91 -9.08 6.53 0.29
C ARG A 91 -9.23 5.60 -0.90
N GLU A 92 -10.03 4.59 -0.68
CA GLU A 92 -10.34 3.56 -1.66
C GLU A 92 -11.03 4.17 -2.89
N GLU A 93 -11.80 5.25 -2.69
CA GLU A 93 -12.42 6.08 -3.74
C GLU A 93 -11.37 6.73 -4.67
N ASP A 94 -10.30 7.26 -4.10
CA ASP A 94 -9.21 7.90 -4.85
C ASP A 94 -8.42 6.85 -5.65
N ILE A 95 -8.20 5.67 -5.05
CA ILE A 95 -7.57 4.52 -5.72
C ILE A 95 -8.41 4.07 -6.90
N GLY A 96 -9.73 3.95 -6.73
CA GLY A 96 -10.66 3.63 -7.81
C GLY A 96 -10.62 4.67 -8.93
N THR A 97 -10.61 5.95 -8.57
CA THR A 97 -10.54 7.06 -9.53
C THR A 97 -9.27 6.99 -10.38
N TYR A 98 -8.09 6.84 -9.76
CA TYR A 98 -6.84 6.68 -10.51
C TYR A 98 -6.84 5.42 -11.38
N THR A 99 -7.39 4.32 -10.88
CA THR A 99 -7.48 3.05 -11.63
C THR A 99 -8.28 3.20 -12.90
N ILE A 100 -9.42 3.89 -12.86
CA ILE A 100 -10.24 4.15 -14.06
C ILE A 100 -9.56 5.11 -15.03
N ARG A 101 -8.87 6.15 -14.52
CA ARG A 101 -8.16 7.12 -15.37
C ARG A 101 -7.10 6.50 -16.27
N VAL A 102 -6.48 5.40 -15.82
CA VAL A 102 -5.35 4.76 -16.54
C VAL A 102 -5.76 3.68 -17.53
N VAL A 103 -7.05 3.33 -17.63
CA VAL A 103 -7.54 2.21 -18.46
C VAL A 103 -7.09 2.36 -19.91
N ASP A 104 -7.32 3.54 -20.50
CA ASP A 104 -7.01 3.83 -21.91
C ASP A 104 -5.76 4.71 -22.08
N ASP A 105 -5.05 5.04 -20.99
CA ASP A 105 -3.87 5.89 -21.08
C ASP A 105 -2.67 5.10 -21.64
N PRO A 106 -2.09 5.50 -22.78
CA PRO A 106 -0.92 4.80 -23.34
C PRO A 106 0.33 4.96 -22.46
N ARG A 107 0.40 6.00 -21.61
CA ARG A 107 1.55 6.25 -20.71
C ARG A 107 1.69 5.19 -19.62
N THR A 108 0.62 4.46 -19.32
CA THR A 108 0.56 3.41 -18.27
C THR A 108 0.57 2.00 -18.84
N LEU A 109 0.61 1.85 -20.17
CA LEU A 109 0.63 0.57 -20.85
C LEU A 109 1.92 -0.20 -20.50
N ASN A 110 1.75 -1.42 -20.00
CA ASN A 110 2.81 -2.33 -19.57
C ASN A 110 3.70 -1.74 -18.47
N LYS A 111 3.10 -0.97 -17.56
CA LYS A 111 3.79 -0.30 -16.45
C LYS A 111 3.09 -0.50 -15.11
N ALA A 112 3.85 -0.29 -14.05
CA ALA A 112 3.29 -0.04 -12.73
C ALA A 112 2.83 1.42 -12.61
N LEU A 113 1.59 1.62 -12.16
CA LEU A 113 1.07 2.90 -11.69
C LEU A 113 1.26 2.98 -10.18
N TYR A 114 2.07 3.93 -9.73
CA TYR A 114 2.27 4.22 -8.32
C TYR A 114 1.37 5.36 -7.87
N ILE A 115 0.62 5.17 -6.79
CA ILE A 115 -0.19 6.22 -6.17
C ILE A 115 0.57 6.75 -4.95
N ARG A 116 1.47 7.72 -5.18
CA ARG A 116 2.38 8.30 -4.17
C ARG A 116 2.40 9.85 -4.24
N PRO A 117 1.27 10.54 -4.01
CA PRO A 117 1.27 11.99 -4.13
C PRO A 117 2.15 12.65 -3.06
N PRO A 118 2.83 13.76 -3.40
CA PRO A 118 3.84 14.40 -2.56
C PRO A 118 3.35 14.91 -1.19
N GLY A 119 2.03 14.95 -0.91
CA GLY A 119 1.45 15.30 0.39
C GLY A 119 1.13 14.12 1.33
N ASN A 120 1.30 12.87 0.85
CA ASN A 120 0.86 11.65 1.55
C ASN A 120 1.98 10.83 2.20
N ILE A 121 3.21 11.33 2.19
CA ILE A 121 4.29 10.76 2.99
C ILE A 121 4.22 11.43 4.37
N CYS A 122 3.88 10.68 5.41
CA CYS A 122 4.13 11.12 6.78
C CYS A 122 4.57 9.95 7.64
N SER A 123 5.28 10.25 8.72
CA SER A 123 5.67 9.25 9.69
C SER A 123 4.49 8.75 10.51
N PHE A 124 4.62 7.59 11.17
CA PHE A 124 3.58 7.06 12.03
C PHE A 124 3.41 7.96 13.26
N ASN A 125 4.50 8.65 13.65
CA ASN A 125 4.46 9.70 14.66
C ASN A 125 3.54 10.84 14.25
N ASP A 126 3.53 11.23 12.98
CA ASP A 126 2.61 12.26 12.48
C ASP A 126 1.17 11.76 12.53
N LEU A 127 0.91 10.50 12.13
CA LEU A 127 -0.41 9.88 12.24
C LEU A 127 -0.91 9.82 13.69
N VAL A 128 -0.05 9.38 14.62
CA VAL A 128 -0.37 9.34 16.05
C VAL A 128 -0.61 10.74 16.59
N SER A 129 0.19 11.73 16.20
CA SER A 129 0.01 13.12 16.65
C SER A 129 -1.28 13.74 16.11
N LEU A 130 -1.65 13.46 14.86
CA LEU A 130 -2.95 13.85 14.29
C LEU A 130 -4.10 13.20 15.07
N TRP A 131 -3.97 11.92 15.42
CA TRP A 131 -4.97 11.23 16.23
C TRP A 131 -5.07 11.80 17.65
N GLU A 132 -3.95 12.04 18.34
CA GLU A 132 -3.90 12.67 19.66
C GLU A 132 -4.56 14.06 19.66
N LYS A 133 -4.33 14.85 18.61
CA LYS A 133 -5.02 16.13 18.38
C LYS A 133 -6.52 15.94 18.22
N LYS A 134 -6.96 14.94 17.45
CA LYS A 134 -8.39 14.63 17.21
C LYS A 134 -9.11 14.21 18.50
N ILE A 135 -8.47 13.43 19.36
CA ILE A 135 -9.08 12.95 20.62
C ILE A 135 -8.82 13.86 21.83
N GLY A 136 -7.99 14.90 21.69
CA GLY A 136 -7.59 15.80 22.77
C GLY A 136 -6.82 15.11 23.91
N LYS A 137 -6.11 14.01 23.62
CA LYS A 137 -5.39 13.20 24.61
C LYS A 137 -4.05 12.73 24.05
N THR A 138 -3.02 12.73 24.89
CA THR A 138 -1.72 12.11 24.57
C THR A 138 -1.77 10.60 24.81
N LEU A 139 -1.31 9.81 23.84
CA LEU A 139 -1.21 8.36 23.97
C LEU A 139 0.16 7.97 24.55
N LYS A 140 0.20 6.89 25.33
CA LYS A 140 1.48 6.29 25.70
C LYS A 140 2.08 5.59 24.47
N ARG A 141 3.13 6.17 23.91
CA ARG A 141 3.85 5.62 22.75
C ARG A 141 4.82 4.53 23.21
N ILE A 142 4.74 3.33 22.63
CA ILE A 142 5.65 2.21 22.91
C ILE A 142 6.45 1.86 21.65
N TYR A 143 7.78 1.99 21.70
CA TYR A 143 8.62 1.58 20.58
C TYR A 143 8.61 0.07 20.47
N LEU A 144 8.43 -0.45 19.26
CA LEU A 144 8.62 -1.86 18.96
C LEU A 144 9.87 -2.01 18.08
N PRO A 145 11.00 -2.52 18.61
CA PRO A 145 12.18 -2.80 17.82
C PRO A 145 11.89 -3.81 16.70
N GLU A 146 12.58 -3.68 15.57
CA GLU A 146 12.42 -4.60 14.42
C GLU A 146 12.61 -6.06 14.83
N GLU A 147 13.64 -6.37 15.62
CA GLU A 147 13.91 -7.73 16.10
C GLU A 147 12.74 -8.33 16.87
N GLN A 148 12.10 -7.53 17.74
CA GLN A 148 10.93 -7.97 18.48
C GLN A 148 9.71 -8.13 17.58
N LEU A 149 9.53 -7.27 16.56
CA LEU A 149 8.48 -7.43 15.56
C LEU A 149 8.67 -8.73 14.75
N LEU A 150 9.89 -9.01 14.30
CA LEU A 150 10.25 -10.25 13.60
C LEU A 150 10.01 -11.49 14.45
N LYS A 151 10.28 -11.40 15.76
CA LYS A 151 9.94 -12.46 16.71
C LYS A 151 8.43 -12.65 16.82
N ASN A 152 7.67 -11.56 16.98
CA ASN A 152 6.20 -11.61 17.05
C ASN A 152 5.58 -12.22 15.78
N ILE A 153 6.12 -11.94 14.59
CA ILE A 153 5.65 -12.55 13.33
C ILE A 153 5.77 -14.08 13.37
N LYS A 154 6.87 -14.60 13.92
CA LYS A 154 7.11 -16.06 14.03
C LYS A 154 6.25 -16.71 15.10
N GLU A 155 5.97 -16.00 16.19
CA GLU A 155 5.28 -16.52 17.37
C GLU A 155 3.74 -16.38 17.30
N THR A 156 3.22 -15.61 16.34
CA THR A 156 1.77 -15.41 16.16
C THR A 156 1.20 -16.27 15.03
N SER A 157 -0.08 -16.63 15.16
CA SER A 157 -0.81 -17.39 14.14
C SER A 157 -1.50 -16.47 13.13
N PRO A 158 -1.87 -16.97 11.94
CA PRO A 158 -2.75 -16.26 11.03
C PRO A 158 -4.10 -15.89 11.68
N PRO A 159 -4.67 -14.71 11.36
CA PRO A 159 -4.18 -13.72 10.40
C PRO A 159 -3.19 -12.69 10.98
N ILE A 160 -2.90 -12.73 12.28
CA ILE A 160 -2.11 -11.68 12.96
C ILE A 160 -0.68 -11.62 12.42
N ASN A 161 -0.02 -12.76 12.22
CA ASN A 161 1.34 -12.79 11.66
C ASN A 161 1.42 -12.18 10.25
N VAL A 162 0.38 -12.34 9.43
CA VAL A 162 0.28 -11.72 8.10
C VAL A 162 0.27 -10.21 8.22
N TYR A 163 -0.58 -9.65 9.09
CA TYR A 163 -0.63 -8.21 9.31
C TYR A 163 0.69 -7.66 9.85
N LEU A 164 1.32 -8.35 10.79
CA LEU A 164 2.63 -7.95 11.31
C LEU A 164 3.71 -7.96 10.22
N ALA A 165 3.71 -8.94 9.31
CA ALA A 165 4.64 -8.98 8.18
C ALA A 165 4.38 -7.85 7.17
N VAL A 166 3.11 -7.51 6.91
CA VAL A 166 2.72 -6.35 6.10
C VAL A 166 3.21 -5.05 6.73
N TYR A 167 3.01 -4.88 8.04
CA TYR A 167 3.46 -3.70 8.79
C TYR A 167 4.98 -3.60 8.89
N HIS A 168 5.69 -4.72 8.96
CA HIS A 168 7.15 -4.74 8.84
C HIS A 168 7.62 -4.19 7.48
N SER A 169 7.03 -4.65 6.37
CA SER A 169 7.32 -4.15 5.03
C SER A 169 7.05 -2.64 4.88
N ILE A 170 5.86 -2.20 5.27
CA ILE A 170 5.45 -0.79 5.11
C ILE A 170 6.26 0.12 6.03
N PHE A 171 6.33 -0.23 7.30
CA PHE A 171 6.73 0.71 8.35
C PHE A 171 8.15 0.47 8.89
N VAL A 172 8.78 -0.67 8.62
CA VAL A 172 10.19 -0.86 8.97
C VAL A 172 11.07 -0.72 7.73
N LYS A 173 10.73 -1.45 6.66
CA LYS A 173 11.49 -1.42 5.41
C LYS A 173 11.19 -0.21 4.53
N GLY A 174 10.02 0.40 4.72
CA GLY A 174 9.63 1.58 3.94
C GLY A 174 9.40 1.23 2.47
N ASP A 175 8.98 0.00 2.17
CA ASP A 175 8.77 -0.50 0.80
C ASP A 175 7.88 0.39 -0.09
N PRO A 176 6.90 1.14 0.45
CA PRO A 176 6.17 2.11 -0.36
C PRO A 176 7.00 3.26 -0.92
N THR A 177 8.21 3.54 -0.42
CA THR A 177 8.99 4.74 -0.78
C THR A 177 10.50 4.54 -0.82
N ASN A 178 11.02 3.35 -0.55
CA ASN A 178 12.46 3.08 -0.47
C ASN A 178 13.16 2.95 -1.84
N PHE A 179 12.47 3.32 -2.91
CA PHE A 179 13.00 3.33 -4.28
C PHE A 179 12.42 4.48 -5.09
N GLU A 180 13.21 4.97 -6.06
CA GLU A 180 12.78 5.94 -7.06
C GLU A 180 12.00 5.24 -8.18
N ILE A 181 10.90 5.86 -8.63
CA ILE A 181 10.13 5.34 -9.75
C ILE A 181 10.82 5.75 -11.04
N GLU A 182 11.30 4.78 -11.80
CA GLU A 182 11.87 5.04 -13.11
C GLU A 182 10.81 4.87 -14.21
N PRO A 183 10.85 5.71 -15.27
CA PRO A 183 9.95 5.59 -16.42
C PRO A 183 10.01 4.23 -17.12
N SER A 184 11.10 3.46 -16.92
CA SER A 184 11.33 2.13 -17.49
C SER A 184 10.32 1.09 -16.98
N PHE A 185 9.86 1.21 -15.74
CA PHE A 185 8.96 0.24 -15.11
C PHE A 185 7.67 0.84 -14.57
N GLY A 186 7.63 2.15 -14.33
CA GLY A 186 6.43 2.75 -13.77
C GLY A 186 6.32 4.26 -13.92
N VAL A 187 5.19 4.76 -13.42
CA VAL A 187 4.79 6.15 -13.48
C VAL A 187 4.01 6.51 -12.20
N GLU A 188 4.08 7.77 -11.80
CA GLU A 188 3.38 8.25 -10.60
C GLU A 188 2.05 8.92 -10.99
N ALA A 189 0.99 8.56 -10.28
CA ALA A 189 -0.38 8.91 -10.63
C ALA A 189 -0.67 10.42 -10.51
N ALA A 190 -0.20 11.08 -9.46
CA ALA A 190 -0.39 12.51 -9.26
C ALA A 190 0.45 13.35 -10.25
N GLN A 191 1.59 12.84 -10.72
CA GLN A 191 2.33 13.45 -11.83
C GLN A 191 1.56 13.36 -13.16
N LEU A 192 0.91 12.23 -13.43
CA LEU A 192 0.14 12.03 -14.66
C LEU A 192 -1.21 12.76 -14.66
N TYR A 193 -1.84 12.88 -13.50
CA TYR A 193 -3.16 13.46 -13.31
C TYR A 193 -3.16 14.37 -12.08
N PRO A 194 -2.53 15.56 -12.16
CA PRO A 194 -2.51 16.50 -11.05
C PRO A 194 -3.95 16.94 -10.75
N ASP A 195 -4.50 16.49 -9.63
CA ASP A 195 -5.87 16.81 -9.21
C ASP A 195 -5.87 17.22 -7.74
N PRO A 196 -6.03 18.52 -7.43
CA PRO A 196 -5.99 18.99 -6.06
C PRO A 196 -7.09 18.36 -5.19
N LYS A 197 -8.18 17.84 -5.75
CA LYS A 197 -9.24 17.18 -4.97
C LYS A 197 -8.87 15.77 -4.51
N ILE A 198 -7.97 15.10 -5.24
CA ILE A 198 -7.52 13.73 -4.94
C ILE A 198 -6.24 13.76 -4.08
N ASP A 199 -5.42 14.80 -4.28
CA ASP A 199 -4.12 14.93 -3.63
C ASP A 199 -4.19 15.64 -2.26
N GLN A 200 -5.28 16.36 -1.95
CA GLN A 200 -5.43 17.11 -0.70
C GLN A 200 -6.19 16.38 0.42
N THR A 201 -6.80 15.22 0.17
CA THR A 201 -7.67 14.61 1.20
C THR A 201 -6.84 14.06 2.36
N LEU A 202 -6.78 14.87 3.41
CA LEU A 202 -6.08 14.65 4.67
C LEU A 202 -6.95 13.84 5.63
N MET A 203 -6.34 13.34 6.70
CA MET A 203 -7.06 12.74 7.84
C MET A 203 -8.09 13.68 8.49
N ASP A 204 -8.05 14.99 8.19
CA ASP A 204 -8.88 16.02 8.79
C ASP A 204 -10.36 15.95 8.35
N ASP A 205 -10.68 15.28 7.24
CA ASP A 205 -12.05 15.26 6.68
C ASP A 205 -12.90 14.06 7.12
N SER A 206 -12.37 13.19 8.00
CA SER A 206 -13.14 12.08 8.56
C SER A 206 -13.94 12.54 9.77
N ASN A 207 -15.14 13.09 9.53
CA ASN A 207 -16.16 13.28 10.57
C ASN A 207 -16.59 11.95 11.18
#